data_AF-A0A918FD43-F1
#
_entry.id   AF-A0A918FD43-F1
#
_cell.length_a   1.000
_cell.length_b   1.000
_cell.length_c   1.000
_cell.angle_alpha   90.00
_cell.angle_beta   90.00
_cell.angle_gamma   90.00
#
_symmetry.space_group_name_H-M   'P 1'
#
loop_
_entity.id
_entity.type
_entity.pdbx_description
1 polymer ?
#
loop_
_entity_poly.entity_id
_entity_poly.type
_entity_poly.pdbx_seq_one_letter_code
_entity_poly.pdbx_strand_id
1 'polypeptide(L)'
;MPEPDTLILIHGFSAEGRPGDIDQIYGSLPAALRTLPVLEVNLGRYVSLDDSVDLEDVTLAFDRVVAAHPGLLQHGFNAVTHSTGALVIRNWLRRRSQQPSPLRRLIHLAGAHFGSGWAHLGRSQLARWVHLIGQGSDERGLGVLSDLEFGSGWAIDLHLHFLTPGHAMLADYGVLEACLVGCAPPPSWAALPFRYGHEAGSDGVVRVAASNVNVTHLRIGPARPAGQVDWAAALASGSAATALRTGEGPAAAFYTVLEENRPASVSRPEVPFAVLDHCAHVGSETGILTGRQPQATVLRLVSAVLNAQPTDSAAVCEQFAAATAQTYARVSTPEHGLGASVAPFGLGTLGRAGRTLQRQYDPHAQLIVRTWDHLDRPLPGCSVHLNSFGGTGQPQTLINDLFEDTHLNSLSSNTLTFYLRTHRYDPGDGRWQAVLPEINGIDLEIDAPPGAGGRVLVVPLRLRLDSATLERWIEPHRTTVMDVQLLRLPSDDTFELRPSRA
;
A
#
# COMPACT_ATOMS: atom_id res chain seq x y z
N MET A 1 23.47 32.91 -14.11
CA MET A 1 23.21 31.61 -14.77
C MET A 1 22.00 31.01 -14.07
N PRO A 2 21.07 30.33 -14.74
CA PRO A 2 20.05 29.58 -14.02
C PRO A 2 20.76 28.60 -13.08
N GLU A 3 20.37 28.58 -11.81
CA GLU A 3 20.89 27.59 -10.86
C GLU A 3 20.51 26.18 -11.33
N PRO A 4 21.35 25.17 -11.05
CA PRO A 4 21.04 23.82 -11.45
C PRO A 4 19.75 23.31 -10.80
N ASP A 5 18.99 22.46 -11.51
CA ASP A 5 17.82 21.79 -10.93
C ASP A 5 18.31 20.88 -9.80
N THR A 6 18.09 21.26 -8.55
CA THR A 6 18.55 20.47 -7.40
C THR A 6 17.70 19.21 -7.25
N LEU A 7 18.35 18.05 -7.14
CA LEU A 7 17.72 16.76 -6.86
C LEU A 7 18.15 16.28 -5.48
N ILE A 8 17.19 15.93 -4.63
CA ILE A 8 17.45 15.32 -3.33
C ILE A 8 17.16 13.82 -3.43
N LEU A 9 18.14 12.97 -3.15
CA LEU A 9 17.89 11.55 -2.90
C LEU A 9 17.60 11.34 -1.43
N ILE A 10 16.52 10.62 -1.12
CA ILE A 10 16.09 10.33 0.25
C ILE A 10 15.94 8.81 0.38
N HIS A 11 16.92 8.17 1.01
CA HIS A 11 16.88 6.73 1.30
C HIS A 11 15.81 6.42 2.35
N GLY A 12 15.43 5.14 2.45
CA GLY A 12 14.63 4.60 3.55
C GLY A 12 15.41 4.19 4.81
N PHE A 13 14.70 3.48 5.69
CA PHE A 13 15.15 2.96 6.97
C PHE A 13 16.42 2.08 6.85
N SER A 14 17.26 2.06 7.89
CA SER A 14 18.52 1.28 7.95
C SER A 14 19.68 1.78 7.06
N ALA A 15 19.60 3.00 6.53
CA ALA A 15 20.75 3.70 5.93
C ALA A 15 21.43 4.66 6.92
N GLU A 16 21.88 4.13 8.05
CA GLU A 16 22.84 4.85 8.90
C GLU A 16 24.22 4.78 8.27
N GLY A 17 24.96 5.88 8.29
CA GLY A 17 26.32 5.90 7.77
C GLY A 17 27.14 7.05 8.36
N ARG A 18 28.44 6.87 8.46
CA ARG A 18 29.37 7.98 8.77
C ARG A 18 29.50 8.88 7.55
N PRO A 19 29.95 10.14 7.69
CA PRO A 19 30.34 10.94 6.54
C PRO A 19 31.34 10.16 5.67
N GLY A 20 30.93 9.74 4.47
CA GLY A 20 31.71 8.87 3.57
C GLY A 20 31.00 7.60 3.08
N ASP A 21 30.01 7.06 3.80
CA ASP A 21 29.32 5.80 3.44
C ASP A 21 28.21 5.98 2.37
N ILE A 22 28.16 7.15 1.75
CA ILE A 22 27.05 7.58 0.92
C ILE A 22 26.94 6.78 -0.38
N ASP A 23 28.08 6.36 -0.93
CA ASP A 23 28.16 5.48 -2.09
C ASP A 23 27.74 4.04 -1.74
N GLN A 24 27.85 3.64 -0.46
CA GLN A 24 27.30 2.35 -0.03
C GLN A 24 25.78 2.44 0.00
N ILE A 25 25.21 3.50 0.59
CA ILE A 25 23.76 3.68 0.77
C ILE A 25 23.03 3.78 -0.57
N TYR A 26 23.56 4.60 -1.48
CA TYR A 26 22.89 4.90 -2.76
C TYR A 26 23.48 4.15 -3.96
N GLY A 27 24.59 3.42 -3.77
CA GLY A 27 25.29 2.71 -4.82
C GLY A 27 25.67 3.61 -5.99
N SER A 28 25.44 3.10 -7.20
CA SER A 28 25.77 3.79 -8.45
C SER A 28 24.73 4.85 -8.88
N LEU A 29 23.57 4.93 -8.21
CA LEU A 29 22.48 5.81 -8.62
C LEU A 29 22.86 7.30 -8.63
N PRO A 30 23.53 7.88 -7.62
CA PRO A 30 23.91 9.29 -7.65
C PRO A 30 24.86 9.60 -8.81
N ALA A 31 25.84 8.73 -9.06
CA ALA A 31 26.77 8.88 -10.19
C ALA A 31 26.03 8.79 -11.53
N ALA A 32 25.09 7.86 -11.66
CA ALA A 32 24.27 7.71 -12.85
C ALA A 32 23.33 8.91 -13.06
N LEU A 33 22.73 9.45 -12.01
CA LEU A 33 21.88 10.64 -12.09
C LEU A 33 22.67 11.90 -12.44
N ARG A 34 23.91 12.04 -12.00
CA ARG A 34 24.80 13.14 -12.42
C ARG A 34 25.14 13.13 -13.91
N THR A 35 24.86 12.03 -14.63
CA THR A 35 24.93 12.01 -16.10
C THR A 35 23.76 12.75 -16.75
N LEU A 36 22.67 12.97 -16.02
CA LEU A 36 21.59 13.84 -16.45
C LEU A 36 22.03 15.30 -16.31
N PRO A 37 21.65 16.19 -17.25
CA PRO A 37 22.12 17.56 -17.23
C PRO A 37 21.73 18.27 -15.93
N VAL A 38 22.72 18.90 -15.29
CA VAL A 38 22.48 20.01 -14.36
C VAL A 38 21.73 19.58 -13.08
N LEU A 39 22.09 18.42 -12.51
CA LEU A 39 21.59 17.94 -11.21
C LEU A 39 22.64 18.09 -10.10
N GLU A 40 22.38 18.96 -9.14
CA GLU A 40 23.04 18.88 -7.83
C GLU A 40 22.34 17.81 -7.00
N VAL A 41 23.07 16.78 -6.59
CA VAL A 41 22.50 15.63 -5.87
C VAL A 41 22.82 15.72 -4.38
N ASN A 42 21.81 16.07 -3.58
CA ASN A 42 21.88 16.05 -2.12
C ASN A 42 21.40 14.71 -1.59
N LEU A 43 22.12 14.13 -0.64
CA LEU A 43 21.86 12.78 -0.13
C LEU A 43 21.33 12.90 1.30
N GLY A 44 20.02 12.69 1.46
CA GLY A 44 19.36 12.60 2.76
C GLY A 44 19.76 11.32 3.49
N ARG A 45 19.87 11.35 4.80
CA ARG A 45 20.12 10.14 5.60
C ARG A 45 19.45 10.26 6.95
N TYR A 46 19.14 9.12 7.55
CA TYR A 46 18.79 9.07 8.96
C TYR A 46 20.08 9.24 9.75
N VAL A 47 20.14 10.27 10.60
CA VAL A 47 21.32 10.56 11.42
C VAL A 47 21.35 9.66 12.66
N SER A 48 20.18 9.20 13.11
CA SER A 48 20.01 8.23 14.18
C SER A 48 18.71 7.46 13.96
N LEU A 49 18.76 6.16 14.19
CA LEU A 49 17.65 5.25 14.28
C LEU A 49 17.49 4.83 15.75
N ASP A 50 17.28 5.79 16.65
CA ASP A 50 16.89 5.46 18.03
C ASP A 50 15.41 5.04 18.05
N ASP A 51 15.03 4.08 18.90
CA ASP A 51 13.63 3.63 19.02
C ASP A 51 12.67 4.74 19.50
N SER A 52 13.19 5.83 20.06
CA SER A 52 12.41 7.02 20.43
C SER A 52 12.10 7.95 19.25
N VAL A 53 12.71 7.73 18.08
CA VAL A 53 12.50 8.57 16.89
C VAL A 53 11.45 7.92 16.00
N ASP A 54 10.37 8.65 15.73
CA ASP A 54 9.30 8.22 14.81
C ASP A 54 9.35 8.95 13.45
N LEU A 55 8.40 8.64 12.55
CA LEU A 55 8.35 9.29 11.23
C LEU A 55 8.00 10.79 11.30
N GLU A 56 7.30 11.26 12.33
CA GLU A 56 7.01 12.69 12.52
C GLU A 56 8.29 13.45 12.93
N ASP A 57 9.12 12.87 13.80
CA ASP A 57 10.42 13.41 14.17
C ASP A 57 11.37 13.48 12.99
N VAL A 58 11.44 12.42 12.18
CA VAL A 58 12.25 12.41 10.94
C VAL A 58 11.75 13.47 9.97
N THR A 59 10.43 13.64 9.84
CA THR A 59 9.83 14.67 8.99
C THR A 59 10.21 16.07 9.46
N LEU A 60 10.21 16.31 10.78
CA LEU A 60 10.65 17.57 11.37
C LEU A 60 12.16 17.81 11.16
N ALA A 61 12.98 16.77 11.25
CA ALA A 61 14.41 16.86 10.97
C ALA A 61 14.66 17.21 9.49
N PHE A 62 13.93 16.57 8.56
CA PHE A 62 13.98 16.88 7.14
C PHE A 62 13.60 18.35 6.87
N ASP A 63 12.53 18.84 7.49
CA ASP A 63 12.09 20.23 7.37
C ASP A 63 13.19 21.22 7.80
N ARG A 64 13.86 20.97 8.93
CA ARG A 64 14.98 21.80 9.39
C ARG A 64 16.14 21.80 8.39
N VAL A 65 16.44 20.66 7.79
CA VAL A 65 17.50 20.55 6.77
C VAL A 65 17.12 21.34 5.53
N VAL A 66 15.89 21.22 5.02
CA VAL A 66 15.43 21.99 3.86
C VAL A 66 15.44 23.49 4.17
N ALA A 67 14.97 23.91 5.35
CA ALA A 67 14.97 25.31 5.78
C ALA A 67 16.38 25.91 5.90
N ALA A 68 17.39 25.10 6.25
CA ALA A 68 18.78 25.51 6.28
C ALA A 68 19.39 25.73 4.88
N HIS A 69 18.72 25.28 3.81
CA HIS A 69 19.12 25.45 2.42
C HIS A 69 18.08 26.30 1.68
N PRO A 70 18.01 27.63 1.94
CA PRO A 70 16.95 28.49 1.42
C PRO A 70 16.85 28.51 -0.11
N GLY A 71 17.94 28.22 -0.83
CA GLY A 71 17.92 28.05 -2.28
C GLY A 71 16.93 26.97 -2.74
N LEU A 72 16.78 25.87 -2.00
CA LEU A 72 15.79 24.82 -2.31
C LEU A 72 14.35 25.34 -2.23
N LEU A 73 14.06 26.18 -1.23
CA LEU A 73 12.74 26.75 -1.03
C LEU A 73 12.45 27.89 -2.01
N GLN A 74 13.46 28.67 -2.37
CA GLN A 74 13.33 29.82 -3.29
C GLN A 74 13.26 29.40 -4.76
N HIS A 75 14.09 28.44 -5.16
CA HIS A 75 14.24 28.03 -6.55
C HIS A 75 13.52 26.72 -6.87
N GLY A 76 13.00 26.02 -5.86
CA GLY A 76 12.37 24.71 -5.99
C GLY A 76 13.38 23.59 -6.17
N PHE A 77 12.94 22.35 -5.91
CA PHE A 77 13.78 21.16 -6.01
C PHE A 77 12.99 19.94 -6.46
N ASN A 78 13.71 18.87 -6.82
CA ASN A 78 13.16 17.56 -7.17
C ASN A 78 13.61 16.54 -6.13
N ALA A 79 12.90 15.42 -6.01
CA ALA A 79 13.28 14.35 -5.11
C ALA A 79 13.11 12.96 -5.73
N VAL A 80 14.06 12.07 -5.45
CA VAL A 80 13.93 10.63 -5.66
C VAL A 80 14.05 9.98 -4.30
N THR A 81 13.09 9.16 -3.93
CA THR A 81 13.06 8.49 -2.64
C THR A 81 13.15 6.98 -2.81
N HIS A 82 13.60 6.30 -1.76
CA HIS A 82 13.57 4.85 -1.69
C HIS A 82 12.87 4.38 -0.43
N SER A 83 12.13 3.28 -0.54
CA SER A 83 11.55 2.60 0.62
C SER A 83 10.78 3.58 1.52
N THR A 84 11.11 3.65 2.81
CA THR A 84 10.45 4.52 3.80
C THR A 84 10.68 6.02 3.57
N GLY A 85 11.69 6.41 2.80
CA GLY A 85 11.93 7.82 2.46
C GLY A 85 10.73 8.45 1.72
N ALA A 86 9.94 7.60 1.05
CA ALA A 86 8.68 7.97 0.44
C ALA A 86 7.65 8.51 1.45
N LEU A 87 7.58 7.93 2.65
CA LEU A 87 6.68 8.39 3.70
C LEU A 87 7.13 9.71 4.31
N VAL A 88 8.44 9.88 4.52
CA VAL A 88 9.02 11.11 5.07
C VAL A 88 8.69 12.31 4.19
N ILE A 89 8.98 12.24 2.89
CA ILE A 89 8.75 13.39 2.00
C ILE A 89 7.25 13.69 1.81
N ARG A 90 6.41 12.65 1.72
CA ARG A 90 4.96 12.85 1.65
C ARG A 90 4.42 13.43 2.95
N ASN A 91 4.93 13.01 4.11
CA ASN A 91 4.53 13.61 5.38
C ASN A 91 5.02 15.05 5.50
N TRP A 92 6.21 15.37 4.99
CA TRP A 92 6.68 16.74 4.90
C TRP A 92 5.77 17.61 4.03
N LEU A 93 5.33 17.13 2.87
CA LEU A 93 4.32 17.81 2.05
C LEU A 93 3.01 18.04 2.83
N ARG A 94 2.52 17.01 3.53
CA ARG A 94 1.29 17.09 4.34
C ARG A 94 1.39 18.11 5.47
N ARG A 95 2.52 18.17 6.17
CA ARG A 95 2.65 18.86 7.47
C ARG A 95 3.38 20.21 7.41
N ARG A 96 4.26 20.40 6.44
CA ARG A 96 5.30 21.45 6.47
C ARG A 96 5.38 22.26 5.18
N SER A 97 5.20 21.61 4.03
CA SER A 97 5.29 22.32 2.76
C SER A 97 4.15 23.30 2.58
N GLN A 98 4.48 24.46 2.01
CA GLN A 98 3.48 25.40 1.51
C GLN A 98 2.78 24.86 0.26
N GLN A 99 1.61 25.42 -0.07
CA GLN A 99 0.91 25.16 -1.32
C GLN A 99 0.91 26.42 -2.19
N PRO A 100 1.44 26.40 -3.43
CA PRO A 100 2.14 25.29 -4.07
C PRO A 100 3.51 25.00 -3.44
N SER A 101 3.94 23.75 -3.53
CA SER A 101 5.17 23.24 -2.92
C SER A 101 6.41 23.70 -3.69
N PRO A 102 7.56 23.95 -3.01
CA PRO A 102 8.84 24.09 -3.70
C PRO A 102 9.35 22.75 -4.26
N LEU A 103 8.84 21.61 -3.80
CA LEU A 103 9.07 20.32 -4.46
C LEU A 103 8.29 20.27 -5.78
N ARG A 104 8.97 19.96 -6.89
CA ARG A 104 8.39 19.96 -8.23
C ARG A 104 8.14 18.55 -8.77
N ARG A 105 9.13 17.67 -8.65
CA ARG A 105 9.08 16.28 -9.13
C ARG A 105 9.42 15.33 -8.00
N LEU A 106 8.63 14.28 -7.83
CA LEU A 106 8.79 13.28 -6.79
C LEU A 106 8.75 11.88 -7.39
N ILE A 107 9.83 11.13 -7.28
CA ILE A 107 9.91 9.76 -7.79
C ILE A 107 10.16 8.80 -6.65
N HIS A 108 9.33 7.78 -6.51
CA HIS A 108 9.46 6.72 -5.52
C HIS A 108 10.05 5.46 -6.16
N LEU A 109 11.19 5.02 -5.64
CA LEU A 109 11.81 3.74 -5.97
C LEU A 109 11.48 2.76 -4.85
N ALA A 110 10.55 1.84 -5.10
CA ALA A 110 10.03 0.89 -4.12
C ALA A 110 9.54 1.57 -2.83
N GLY A 111 8.70 2.60 -2.95
CA GLY A 111 8.18 3.35 -1.81
C GLY A 111 7.30 2.46 -0.91
N ALA A 112 7.54 2.44 0.40
CA ALA A 112 6.79 1.61 1.33
C ALA A 112 5.46 2.27 1.78
N HIS A 113 4.64 2.72 0.82
CA HIS A 113 3.48 3.59 1.07
C HIS A 113 2.43 2.92 1.98
N PHE A 114 2.00 1.71 1.64
CA PHE A 114 1.06 0.93 2.45
C PHE A 114 1.74 -0.20 3.22
N GLY A 115 3.01 0.00 3.58
CA GLY A 115 3.75 -0.85 4.49
C GLY A 115 4.54 -2.01 3.87
N SER A 116 5.12 -2.81 4.75
CA SER A 116 5.98 -3.97 4.44
C SER A 116 5.77 -5.10 5.45
N GLY A 117 5.81 -6.34 4.98
CA GLY A 117 5.69 -7.52 5.85
C GLY A 117 6.90 -7.73 6.76
N TRP A 118 8.02 -7.06 6.49
CA TRP A 118 9.20 -7.09 7.34
C TRP A 118 8.98 -6.35 8.67
N ALA A 119 8.20 -5.27 8.64
CA ALA A 119 7.83 -4.52 9.85
C ALA A 119 6.98 -5.33 10.83
N HIS A 120 6.32 -6.39 10.35
CA HIS A 120 5.55 -7.30 11.19
C HIS A 120 6.42 -8.30 11.95
N LEU A 121 7.63 -8.61 11.46
CA LEU A 121 8.50 -9.55 12.17
C LEU A 121 8.80 -8.98 13.57
N GLY A 122 8.58 -9.80 14.60
CA GLY A 122 8.91 -9.41 15.97
C GLY A 122 10.34 -8.87 16.05
N ARG A 123 10.56 -7.85 16.89
CA ARG A 123 11.81 -7.07 16.95
C ARG A 123 13.09 -7.92 16.88
N SER A 124 13.16 -9.02 17.62
CA SER A 124 14.30 -9.95 17.64
C SER A 124 14.50 -10.72 16.32
N GLN A 125 13.40 -11.11 15.66
CA GLN A 125 13.44 -11.79 14.37
C GLN A 125 13.83 -10.84 13.24
N LEU A 126 13.35 -9.60 13.31
CA LEU A 126 13.70 -8.58 12.35
C LEU A 126 15.16 -8.14 12.47
N ALA A 127 15.66 -7.92 13.69
CA ALA A 127 17.07 -7.59 13.93
C ALA A 127 18.02 -8.63 13.33
N ARG A 128 17.63 -9.92 13.33
CA ARG A 128 18.41 -11.00 12.70
C ARG A 128 18.56 -10.82 11.19
N TRP A 129 17.60 -10.19 10.51
CA TRP A 129 17.54 -10.12 9.04
C TRP A 129 17.62 -8.71 8.46
N VAL A 130 17.63 -7.67 9.30
CA VAL A 130 17.63 -6.26 8.85
C VAL A 130 18.82 -5.94 7.94
N HIS A 131 19.96 -6.61 8.16
CA HIS A 131 21.16 -6.51 7.32
C HIS A 131 20.94 -6.97 5.86
N LEU A 132 19.87 -7.72 5.59
CA LEU A 132 19.52 -8.12 4.22
C LEU A 132 18.85 -6.99 3.45
N ILE A 133 18.09 -6.13 4.12
CA ILE A 133 17.26 -5.08 3.51
C ILE A 133 17.81 -3.67 3.73
N GLY A 134 18.90 -3.52 4.48
CA GLY A 134 19.54 -2.24 4.79
C GLY A 134 20.98 -2.43 5.28
N GLN A 135 21.60 -1.34 5.76
CA GLN A 135 23.01 -1.30 6.16
C GLN A 135 23.23 -1.31 7.68
N GLY A 136 22.16 -1.22 8.47
CA GLY A 136 22.22 -1.27 9.92
C GLY A 136 22.61 -2.66 10.46
N SER A 137 23.47 -2.66 11.47
CA SER A 137 23.95 -3.85 12.19
C SER A 137 23.25 -4.09 13.54
N ASP A 138 22.40 -3.17 14.01
CA ASP A 138 21.97 -3.09 15.41
C ASP A 138 20.44 -3.10 15.60
N GLU A 139 19.95 -3.52 16.77
CA GLU A 139 18.52 -3.61 17.17
C GLU A 139 17.81 -2.24 17.32
N ARG A 140 18.30 -1.17 16.70
CA ARG A 140 17.84 0.22 16.94
C ARG A 140 16.97 0.74 15.79
N GLY A 141 15.94 1.51 16.11
CA GLY A 141 15.09 2.26 15.16
C GLY A 141 13.84 1.52 14.75
N LEU A 142 13.52 0.43 15.43
CA LEU A 142 12.37 -0.41 15.18
C LEU A 142 11.05 0.35 15.44
N GLY A 143 11.10 1.50 16.12
CA GLY A 143 9.98 2.43 16.27
C GLY A 143 9.39 2.91 14.94
N VAL A 144 10.24 3.31 13.98
CA VAL A 144 9.78 3.72 12.63
C VAL A 144 9.05 2.59 11.89
N LEU A 145 9.38 1.35 12.21
CA LEU A 145 8.80 0.19 11.54
C LEU A 145 7.37 -0.08 11.96
N SER A 146 6.92 0.37 13.14
CA SER A 146 5.52 0.19 13.49
C SER A 146 4.59 0.97 12.58
N ASP A 147 5.04 2.12 12.06
CA ASP A 147 4.30 2.90 11.08
C ASP A 147 4.32 2.27 9.67
N LEU A 148 5.17 1.28 9.44
CA LEU A 148 5.32 0.53 8.18
C LEU A 148 4.64 -0.84 8.22
N GLU A 149 4.09 -1.26 9.35
CA GLU A 149 3.32 -2.49 9.39
C GLU A 149 2.12 -2.36 8.44
N PHE A 150 1.80 -3.42 7.71
CA PHE A 150 0.60 -3.44 6.87
C PHE A 150 -0.62 -3.01 7.68
N GLY A 151 -1.44 -2.11 7.12
CA GLY A 151 -2.59 -1.58 7.84
C GLY A 151 -2.26 -0.51 8.88
N SER A 152 -1.05 0.08 8.87
CA SER A 152 -0.71 1.21 9.74
C SER A 152 -1.67 2.38 9.52
N GLY A 153 -2.42 2.75 10.56
CA GLY A 153 -3.33 3.89 10.52
C GLY A 153 -2.62 5.19 10.14
N TRP A 154 -1.40 5.40 10.65
CA TRP A 154 -0.59 6.58 10.35
C TRP A 154 -0.26 6.69 8.85
N ALA A 155 0.19 5.59 8.23
CA ALA A 155 0.56 5.57 6.82
C ALA A 155 -0.68 5.75 5.92
N ILE A 156 -1.80 5.11 6.30
CA ILE A 156 -3.06 5.25 5.57
C ILE A 156 -3.55 6.70 5.63
N ASP A 157 -3.58 7.32 6.81
CA ASP A 157 -4.02 8.72 6.96
C ASP A 157 -3.10 9.70 6.21
N LEU A 158 -1.81 9.39 6.10
CA LEU A 158 -0.89 10.13 5.23
C LEU A 158 -1.32 10.08 3.77
N HIS A 159 -1.68 8.91 3.26
CA HIS A 159 -2.08 8.77 1.86
C HIS A 159 -3.47 9.35 1.59
N LEU A 160 -4.42 9.16 2.50
CA LEU A 160 -5.78 9.70 2.38
C LEU A 160 -5.82 11.24 2.44
N HIS A 161 -4.86 11.89 3.13
CA HIS A 161 -4.72 13.36 3.10
C HIS A 161 -4.73 13.91 1.67
N PHE A 162 -3.99 13.28 0.75
CA PHE A 162 -3.87 13.74 -0.63
C PHE A 162 -5.10 13.43 -1.50
N LEU A 163 -6.11 12.77 -0.94
CA LEU A 163 -7.40 12.54 -1.58
C LEU A 163 -8.45 13.57 -1.15
N THR A 164 -8.16 14.35 -0.10
CA THR A 164 -9.08 15.36 0.41
C THR A 164 -9.07 16.62 -0.47
N PRO A 165 -10.22 17.31 -0.66
CA PRO A 165 -10.28 18.53 -1.46
C PRO A 165 -9.30 19.61 -0.95
N GLY A 166 -8.52 20.20 -1.86
CA GLY A 166 -7.51 21.22 -1.52
C GLY A 166 -6.14 20.66 -1.10
N HIS A 167 -5.96 19.34 -1.15
CA HIS A 167 -4.71 18.68 -0.78
C HIS A 167 -4.17 17.71 -1.85
N ALA A 168 -4.68 17.77 -3.09
CA ALA A 168 -4.24 16.92 -4.18
C ALA A 168 -2.77 17.21 -4.56
N MET A 169 -1.98 16.13 -4.72
CA MET A 169 -0.53 16.19 -4.98
C MET A 169 -0.19 17.05 -6.21
N LEU A 170 -0.88 16.83 -7.34
CA LEU A 170 -0.61 17.55 -8.57
C LEU A 170 -1.31 18.92 -8.61
N ALA A 171 -2.60 18.97 -8.26
CA ALA A 171 -3.42 20.17 -8.44
C ALA A 171 -3.15 21.27 -7.40
N ASP A 172 -2.98 20.89 -6.13
CA ASP A 172 -2.86 21.84 -5.01
C ASP A 172 -1.39 22.07 -4.62
N TYR A 173 -0.58 20.99 -4.59
CA TYR A 173 0.85 21.12 -4.29
C TYR A 173 1.72 21.40 -5.52
N GLY A 174 1.23 21.17 -6.74
CA GLY A 174 2.03 21.34 -7.96
C GLY A 174 3.13 20.28 -8.16
N VAL A 175 3.03 19.14 -7.45
CA VAL A 175 4.04 18.08 -7.46
C VAL A 175 3.65 17.00 -8.48
N LEU A 176 4.50 16.76 -9.47
CA LEU A 176 4.36 15.59 -10.34
C LEU A 176 5.05 14.40 -9.67
N GLU A 177 4.23 13.46 -9.20
CA GLU A 177 4.65 12.24 -8.50
C GLU A 177 4.72 11.04 -9.44
N ALA A 178 5.59 10.07 -9.18
CA ALA A 178 5.68 8.81 -9.90
C ALA A 178 6.23 7.68 -9.02
N CYS A 179 5.84 6.44 -9.31
CA CYS A 179 6.22 5.24 -8.54
C CYS A 179 6.82 4.15 -9.44
N LEU A 180 7.93 3.56 -9.02
CA LEU A 180 8.57 2.41 -9.67
C LEU A 180 8.79 1.33 -8.62
N VAL A 181 8.53 0.07 -8.96
CA VAL A 181 8.74 -1.05 -8.04
C VAL A 181 9.10 -2.32 -8.80
N GLY A 182 9.85 -3.19 -8.13
CA GLY A 182 10.13 -4.54 -8.61
C GLY A 182 9.01 -5.53 -8.28
N CYS A 183 9.02 -6.68 -8.94
CA CYS A 183 8.06 -7.76 -8.69
C CYS A 183 8.75 -9.12 -8.42
N ALA A 184 10.07 -9.09 -8.23
CA ALA A 184 10.86 -10.28 -8.00
C ALA A 184 11.87 -10.07 -6.86
N PRO A 185 11.79 -10.85 -5.77
CA PRO A 185 12.80 -10.83 -4.72
C PRO A 185 14.14 -11.35 -5.25
N PRO A 186 15.26 -11.05 -4.58
CA PRO A 186 16.55 -11.65 -4.92
C PRO A 186 16.46 -13.19 -4.90
N PRO A 187 16.98 -13.92 -5.91
CA PRO A 187 16.89 -15.38 -5.94
C PRO A 187 17.49 -16.07 -4.71
N SER A 188 18.51 -15.48 -4.10
CA SER A 188 19.13 -15.96 -2.86
C SER A 188 18.18 -15.98 -1.66
N TRP A 189 17.11 -15.19 -1.69
CA TRP A 189 16.13 -15.09 -0.60
C TRP A 189 15.06 -16.18 -0.65
N ALA A 190 15.04 -17.01 -1.69
CA ALA A 190 14.10 -18.12 -1.82
C ALA A 190 14.17 -19.15 -0.67
N ALA A 191 15.30 -19.19 0.04
CA ALA A 191 15.55 -20.07 1.19
C ALA A 191 15.26 -19.42 2.55
N LEU A 192 14.84 -18.15 2.60
CA LEU A 192 14.51 -17.50 3.87
C LEU A 192 13.31 -18.19 4.54
N PRO A 193 13.34 -18.39 5.87
CA PRO A 193 12.33 -19.15 6.59
C PRO A 193 11.03 -18.37 6.85
N PHE A 194 10.85 -17.20 6.22
CA PHE A 194 9.67 -16.34 6.37
C PHE A 194 9.19 -15.88 4.99
N ARG A 195 7.86 -15.83 4.83
CA ARG A 195 7.21 -15.61 3.52
C ARG A 195 7.54 -14.27 2.87
N TYR A 196 7.67 -13.20 3.65
CA TYR A 196 7.72 -11.82 3.12
C TYR A 196 8.97 -11.54 2.30
N GLY A 197 10.07 -12.27 2.53
CA GLY A 197 11.29 -12.17 1.72
C GLY A 197 11.17 -12.81 0.34
N HIS A 198 10.10 -13.57 0.07
CA HIS A 198 9.94 -14.30 -1.19
C HIS A 198 8.47 -14.43 -1.64
N GLU A 199 7.59 -13.53 -1.21
CA GLU A 199 6.18 -13.54 -1.62
C GLU A 199 6.02 -13.08 -3.08
N ALA A 200 5.02 -13.61 -3.78
CA ALA A 200 4.70 -13.19 -5.14
C ALA A 200 4.10 -11.78 -5.15
N GLY A 201 4.30 -11.02 -6.24
CA GLY A 201 3.84 -9.63 -6.32
C GLY A 201 4.60 -8.68 -5.38
N SER A 202 5.86 -8.98 -5.07
CA SER A 202 6.71 -8.20 -4.15
C SER A 202 8.15 -8.14 -4.66
N ASP A 203 8.85 -7.06 -4.35
CA ASP A 203 10.28 -6.91 -4.63
C ASP A 203 11.17 -7.60 -3.57
N GLY A 204 10.55 -8.35 -2.67
CA GLY A 204 11.17 -9.02 -1.52
C GLY A 204 11.06 -8.22 -0.22
N VAL A 205 10.63 -6.96 -0.25
CA VAL A 205 10.42 -6.13 0.94
C VAL A 205 9.04 -5.47 0.92
N VAL A 206 8.68 -4.87 -0.19
CA VAL A 206 7.43 -4.13 -0.37
C VAL A 206 6.62 -4.81 -1.47
N ARG A 207 5.33 -5.01 -1.19
CA ARG A 207 4.36 -5.49 -2.19
C ARG A 207 4.21 -4.46 -3.29
N VAL A 208 4.09 -4.90 -4.53
CA VAL A 208 3.82 -4.04 -5.68
C VAL A 208 2.57 -3.17 -5.42
N ALA A 209 1.50 -3.79 -4.89
CA ALA A 209 0.28 -3.10 -4.48
C ALA A 209 0.49 -2.05 -3.37
N ALA A 210 1.43 -2.29 -2.45
CA ALA A 210 1.73 -1.38 -1.35
C ALA A 210 2.66 -0.24 -1.76
N SER A 211 3.38 -0.36 -2.89
CA SER A 211 4.23 0.69 -3.48
C SER A 211 3.48 1.60 -4.46
N ASN A 212 2.23 1.25 -4.79
CA ASN A 212 1.41 2.03 -5.71
C ASN A 212 0.53 3.04 -4.95
N VAL A 213 0.70 4.34 -5.22
CA VAL A 213 -0.11 5.41 -4.61
C VAL A 213 -1.45 5.64 -5.31
N ASN A 214 -1.75 4.93 -6.40
CA ASN A 214 -3.08 4.88 -7.01
C ASN A 214 -4.04 4.03 -6.17
N VAL A 215 -4.38 4.54 -4.97
CA VAL A 215 -5.23 3.86 -3.99
C VAL A 215 -6.72 4.08 -4.26
N THR A 216 -7.56 3.06 -4.15
CA THR A 216 -9.02 3.27 -4.10
C THR A 216 -9.45 3.50 -2.65
N HIS A 217 -10.19 4.56 -2.36
CA HIS A 217 -10.71 4.82 -1.01
C HIS A 217 -12.22 4.71 -1.01
N LEU A 218 -12.74 3.86 -0.13
CA LEU A 218 -14.16 3.60 0.06
C LEU A 218 -14.53 4.00 1.48
N ARG A 219 -15.63 4.74 1.64
CA ARG A 219 -16.27 4.95 2.94
C ARG A 219 -17.61 4.26 2.94
N ILE A 220 -17.78 3.33 3.87
CA ILE A 220 -19.04 2.62 4.08
C ILE A 220 -19.54 2.97 5.46
N GLY A 221 -20.80 3.39 5.57
CA GLY A 221 -21.34 3.82 6.85
C GLY A 221 -22.87 3.76 6.88
N PRO A 222 -23.47 4.23 7.99
CA PRO A 222 -24.91 4.09 8.18
C PRO A 222 -25.70 4.84 7.10
N ALA A 223 -26.66 4.15 6.47
CA ALA A 223 -27.56 4.74 5.47
C ALA A 223 -28.52 5.78 6.08
N ARG A 224 -28.67 5.78 7.41
CA ARG A 224 -29.44 6.77 8.17
C ARG A 224 -28.79 7.04 9.53
N PRO A 225 -29.05 8.19 10.17
CA PRO A 225 -28.53 8.51 11.50
C PRO A 225 -28.95 7.49 12.57
N ALA A 226 -28.10 7.27 13.58
CA ALA A 226 -28.34 6.29 14.63
C ALA A 226 -29.65 6.49 15.41
N GLY A 227 -30.04 7.74 15.66
CA GLY A 227 -31.31 8.05 16.34
C GLY A 227 -32.57 7.68 15.54
N GLN A 228 -32.44 7.28 14.28
CA GLN A 228 -33.56 6.85 13.42
C GLN A 228 -33.60 5.32 13.23
N VAL A 229 -32.77 4.58 13.96
CA VAL A 229 -32.70 3.12 13.86
C VAL A 229 -33.32 2.51 15.12
N ASP A 230 -34.38 1.75 14.92
CA ASP A 230 -35.06 1.00 15.98
C ASP A 230 -34.16 -0.13 16.51
N TRP A 231 -33.99 -0.18 17.83
CA TRP A 231 -33.13 -1.15 18.51
C TRP A 231 -33.58 -2.58 18.27
N ALA A 232 -34.88 -2.86 18.36
CA ALA A 232 -35.42 -4.21 18.18
C ALA A 232 -35.25 -4.71 16.74
N ALA A 233 -35.45 -3.84 15.74
CA ALA A 233 -35.20 -4.14 14.34
C ALA A 233 -33.72 -4.41 14.07
N ALA A 234 -32.82 -3.62 14.65
CA ALA A 234 -31.38 -3.82 14.55
C ALA A 234 -30.94 -5.13 15.22
N LEU A 235 -31.48 -5.47 16.40
CA LEU A 235 -31.19 -6.71 17.10
C LEU A 235 -31.66 -7.93 16.30
N ALA A 236 -32.86 -7.87 15.71
CA ALA A 236 -33.39 -8.93 14.84
C ALA A 236 -32.49 -9.16 13.61
N SER A 237 -31.92 -8.09 13.06
CA SER A 237 -31.01 -8.17 11.90
C SER A 237 -29.69 -8.89 12.19
N GLY A 238 -29.17 -8.79 13.42
CA GLY A 238 -27.95 -9.50 13.82
C GLY A 238 -28.10 -11.02 13.86
N SER A 239 -29.32 -11.53 14.01
CA SER A 239 -29.63 -12.97 13.92
C SER A 239 -29.85 -13.46 12.47
N ALA A 240 -29.98 -12.52 11.53
CA ALA A 240 -30.45 -12.76 10.18
C ALA A 240 -29.31 -13.03 9.18
N ALA A 241 -28.37 -13.93 9.51
CA ALA A 241 -27.50 -14.57 8.50
C ALA A 241 -28.32 -15.21 7.35
N THR A 242 -29.63 -15.38 7.55
CA THR A 242 -30.60 -15.88 6.56
C THR A 242 -31.09 -14.80 5.58
N ALA A 243 -31.02 -13.50 5.91
CA ALA A 243 -31.55 -12.41 5.07
C ALA A 243 -30.76 -12.15 3.78
N LEU A 244 -29.45 -12.41 3.76
CA LEU A 244 -28.65 -12.30 2.54
C LEU A 244 -28.98 -13.43 1.56
N ARG A 245 -29.30 -14.64 2.04
CA ARG A 245 -29.56 -15.81 1.17
C ARG A 245 -30.78 -15.64 0.25
N THR A 246 -31.75 -14.82 0.63
CA THR A 246 -33.00 -14.62 -0.13
C THR A 246 -32.98 -13.39 -1.02
N GLY A 247 -31.99 -12.48 -0.90
CA GLY A 247 -31.99 -11.17 -1.56
C GLY A 247 -33.09 -10.22 -1.07
N GLU A 248 -33.93 -10.69 -0.15
CA GLU A 248 -35.02 -9.97 0.48
C GLU A 248 -34.83 -10.08 1.99
N GLY A 249 -34.27 -9.03 2.58
CA GLY A 249 -34.21 -8.93 4.02
C GLY A 249 -33.75 -7.55 4.51
N PRO A 250 -34.22 -7.09 5.68
CA PRO A 250 -33.99 -5.75 6.20
C PRO A 250 -32.52 -5.45 6.58
N ALA A 251 -31.64 -6.45 6.61
CA ALA A 251 -30.22 -6.30 6.95
C ALA A 251 -29.43 -5.48 5.91
N ALA A 252 -29.87 -5.46 4.64
CA ALA A 252 -29.28 -4.61 3.59
C ALA A 252 -29.62 -3.10 3.76
N ALA A 253 -30.47 -2.73 4.74
CA ALA A 253 -31.02 -1.38 4.87
C ALA A 253 -30.31 -0.49 5.92
N PHE A 254 -29.18 -0.92 6.48
CA PHE A 254 -28.45 -0.14 7.49
C PHE A 254 -27.21 0.56 6.97
N TYR A 255 -26.58 0.04 5.90
CA TYR A 255 -25.31 0.57 5.41
C TYR A 255 -25.39 0.92 3.93
N THR A 256 -24.61 1.91 3.53
CA THR A 256 -24.42 2.29 2.14
C THR A 256 -23.00 2.76 1.90
N VAL A 257 -22.58 2.79 0.65
CA VAL A 257 -21.31 3.40 0.24
C VAL A 257 -21.52 4.91 0.26
N LEU A 258 -20.89 5.58 1.22
CA LEU A 258 -20.95 7.03 1.41
C LEU A 258 -20.03 7.75 0.43
N GLU A 259 -18.88 7.15 0.12
CA GLU A 259 -17.88 7.72 -0.77
C GLU A 259 -17.14 6.60 -1.52
N GLU A 260 -16.94 6.78 -2.82
CA GLU A 260 -16.07 5.96 -3.67
C GLU A 260 -15.10 6.89 -4.41
N ASN A 261 -13.86 6.99 -3.91
CA ASN A 261 -12.82 7.83 -4.48
C ASN A 261 -11.79 6.97 -5.22
N ARG A 262 -11.76 7.10 -6.55
CA ARG A 262 -10.95 6.27 -7.44
C ARG A 262 -9.94 7.09 -8.25
N PRO A 263 -8.74 6.52 -8.51
CA PRO A 263 -7.81 7.10 -9.47
C PRO A 263 -8.42 7.07 -10.88
N ALA A 264 -7.84 7.82 -11.81
CA ALA A 264 -8.32 8.00 -13.19
C ALA A 264 -9.68 8.70 -13.34
N SER A 265 -10.16 9.38 -12.30
CA SER A 265 -11.33 10.28 -12.42
C SER A 265 -10.87 11.67 -12.85
N VAL A 266 -11.80 12.50 -13.38
CA VAL A 266 -11.48 13.88 -13.80
C VAL A 266 -10.86 14.70 -12.67
N SER A 267 -11.33 14.49 -11.43
CA SER A 267 -10.82 15.15 -10.23
C SER A 267 -9.57 14.50 -9.64
N ARG A 268 -9.17 13.32 -10.14
CA ARG A 268 -8.04 12.55 -9.61
C ARG A 268 -7.32 11.80 -10.74
N PRO A 269 -6.40 12.46 -11.45
CA PRO A 269 -5.60 11.81 -12.49
C PRO A 269 -4.75 10.69 -11.89
N GLU A 270 -4.42 9.69 -12.70
CA GLU A 270 -3.50 8.64 -12.29
C GLU A 270 -2.09 9.18 -12.05
N VAL A 271 -1.44 8.58 -11.05
CA VAL A 271 -0.02 8.75 -10.80
C VAL A 271 0.75 7.73 -11.65
N PRO A 272 1.76 8.13 -12.43
CA PRO A 272 2.62 7.21 -13.17
C PRO A 272 3.15 6.07 -12.29
N PHE A 273 2.94 4.82 -12.71
CA PHE A 273 3.33 3.63 -11.97
C PHE A 273 3.91 2.56 -12.89
N ALA A 274 5.08 2.02 -12.55
CA ALA A 274 5.75 0.99 -13.35
C ALA A 274 6.22 -0.19 -12.51
N VAL A 275 5.95 -1.40 -13.01
CA VAL A 275 6.49 -2.66 -12.49
C VAL A 275 7.67 -3.09 -13.36
N LEU A 276 8.83 -3.27 -12.74
CA LEU A 276 10.09 -3.56 -13.42
C LEU A 276 10.45 -5.04 -13.33
N ASP A 277 11.01 -5.59 -14.40
CA ASP A 277 11.58 -6.92 -14.41
C ASP A 277 12.99 -6.95 -13.80
N HIS A 278 13.39 -8.11 -13.28
CA HIS A 278 14.69 -8.33 -12.63
C HIS A 278 15.04 -7.24 -11.62
N CYS A 279 14.01 -6.73 -10.96
CA CYS A 279 14.08 -5.63 -10.03
C CYS A 279 13.61 -6.12 -8.67
N ALA A 280 14.52 -6.07 -7.70
CA ALA A 280 14.34 -6.37 -6.30
C ALA A 280 14.49 -5.09 -5.47
N HIS A 281 14.12 -5.15 -4.18
CA HIS A 281 14.26 -3.99 -3.30
C HIS A 281 15.72 -3.53 -3.17
N VAL A 282 16.64 -4.49 -3.10
CA VAL A 282 18.07 -4.32 -2.84
C VAL A 282 18.90 -5.34 -3.62
N GLY A 283 20.20 -5.08 -3.76
CA GLY A 283 21.18 -6.00 -4.37
C GLY A 283 21.93 -5.40 -5.55
N SER A 284 23.18 -5.84 -5.75
CA SER A 284 24.08 -5.27 -6.79
C SER A 284 23.70 -5.61 -8.23
N GLU A 285 22.96 -6.70 -8.44
CA GLU A 285 22.49 -7.09 -9.78
C GLU A 285 21.07 -6.61 -10.05
N THR A 286 20.16 -6.90 -9.13
CA THR A 286 18.71 -6.72 -9.31
C THR A 286 18.13 -5.57 -8.49
N GLY A 287 18.86 -4.95 -7.56
CA GLY A 287 18.31 -3.90 -6.69
C GLY A 287 17.83 -2.66 -7.44
N ILE A 288 16.70 -2.06 -7.06
CA ILE A 288 16.15 -0.89 -7.74
C ILE A 288 17.06 0.35 -7.69
N LEU A 289 17.85 0.49 -6.62
CA LEU A 289 18.82 1.58 -6.48
C LEU A 289 20.17 1.27 -7.12
N THR A 290 20.72 0.09 -6.83
CA THR A 290 22.14 -0.21 -7.08
C THR A 290 22.35 -1.29 -8.15
N GLY A 291 21.27 -1.93 -8.58
CA GLY A 291 21.27 -3.08 -9.48
C GLY A 291 21.64 -2.69 -10.90
N ARG A 292 22.62 -3.40 -11.47
CA ARG A 292 23.05 -3.22 -12.86
C ARG A 292 21.97 -3.53 -13.88
N GLN A 293 21.09 -4.50 -13.61
CA GLN A 293 20.07 -4.97 -14.55
C GLN A 293 18.92 -3.96 -14.73
N PRO A 294 18.27 -3.44 -13.68
CA PRO A 294 17.17 -2.48 -13.84
C PRO A 294 17.65 -1.05 -14.15
N GLN A 295 18.94 -0.72 -13.96
CA GLN A 295 19.47 0.65 -13.98
C GLN A 295 19.07 1.45 -15.23
N ALA A 296 19.22 0.88 -16.43
CA ALA A 296 18.91 1.59 -17.67
C ALA A 296 17.43 1.99 -17.74
N THR A 297 16.53 1.10 -17.33
CA THR A 297 15.08 1.35 -17.29
C THR A 297 14.72 2.36 -16.21
N VAL A 298 15.31 2.23 -15.01
CA VAL A 298 15.11 3.17 -13.90
C VAL A 298 15.51 4.58 -14.31
N LEU A 299 16.72 4.77 -14.84
CA LEU A 299 17.22 6.10 -15.25
C LEU A 299 16.37 6.70 -16.37
N ARG A 300 15.93 5.89 -17.33
CA ARG A 300 15.03 6.34 -18.41
C ARG A 300 13.72 6.89 -17.85
N LEU A 301 13.07 6.17 -16.94
CA LEU A 301 11.80 6.57 -16.34
C LEU A 301 11.95 7.75 -15.36
N VAL A 302 13.01 7.77 -14.55
CA VAL A 302 13.34 8.92 -13.69
C VAL A 302 13.55 10.17 -14.54
N SER A 303 14.35 10.06 -15.62
CA SER A 303 14.58 11.16 -16.56
C SER A 303 13.29 11.65 -17.22
N ALA A 304 12.37 10.74 -17.58
CA ALA A 304 11.08 11.13 -18.13
C ALA A 304 10.27 12.03 -17.18
N VAL A 305 10.25 11.71 -15.89
CA VAL A 305 9.54 12.52 -14.88
C VAL A 305 10.27 13.85 -14.61
N LEU A 306 11.60 13.84 -14.48
CA LEU A 306 12.39 15.04 -14.21
C LEU A 306 12.25 16.09 -15.31
N ASN A 307 12.12 15.67 -16.57
CA ASN A 307 11.97 16.56 -17.72
C ASN A 307 10.51 16.91 -18.05
N ALA A 308 9.53 16.24 -17.44
CA ALA A 308 8.12 16.48 -17.68
C ALA A 308 7.63 17.75 -16.97
N GLN A 309 6.57 18.38 -17.49
CA GLN A 309 5.76 19.39 -16.81
C GLN A 309 4.51 18.75 -16.18
N PRO A 310 3.84 19.42 -15.22
CA PRO A 310 2.58 18.93 -14.66
C PRO A 310 1.51 18.57 -15.71
N THR A 311 1.48 19.30 -16.82
CA THR A 311 0.59 19.04 -17.97
C THR A 311 0.89 17.75 -18.71
N ASP A 312 2.11 17.22 -18.59
CA ASP A 312 2.56 16.02 -19.27
C ASP A 312 2.23 14.73 -18.50
N SER A 313 1.57 14.84 -17.33
CA SER A 313 1.29 13.71 -16.43
C SER A 313 0.68 12.49 -17.15
N ALA A 314 -0.26 12.71 -18.07
CA ALA A 314 -0.89 11.63 -18.83
C ALA A 314 0.12 10.91 -19.75
N ALA A 315 0.97 11.65 -20.45
CA ALA A 315 2.01 11.07 -21.31
C ALA A 315 3.07 10.31 -20.50
N VAL A 316 3.39 10.78 -19.29
CA VAL A 316 4.28 10.06 -18.37
C VAL A 316 3.62 8.76 -17.88
N CYS A 317 2.31 8.77 -17.56
CA CYS A 317 1.57 7.56 -17.24
C CYS A 317 1.65 6.51 -18.36
N GLU A 318 1.48 6.92 -19.62
CA GLU A 318 1.60 6.03 -20.78
C GLU A 318 3.00 5.41 -20.90
N GLN A 319 4.05 6.18 -20.67
CA GLN A 319 5.43 5.67 -20.69
C GLN A 319 5.70 4.63 -19.59
N PHE A 320 5.13 4.84 -18.40
CA PHE A 320 5.24 3.93 -17.26
C PHE A 320 4.42 2.65 -17.48
N ALA A 321 3.20 2.77 -18.02
CA ALA A 321 2.37 1.64 -18.43
C ALA A 321 3.06 0.81 -19.51
N ALA A 322 3.68 1.44 -20.51
CA ALA A 322 4.45 0.76 -21.54
C ALA A 322 5.66 0.01 -20.96
N ALA A 323 6.36 0.58 -19.98
CA ALA A 323 7.45 -0.12 -19.29
C ALA A 323 6.96 -1.39 -18.58
N THR A 324 5.81 -1.32 -17.91
CA THR A 324 5.16 -2.48 -17.29
C THR A 324 4.76 -3.52 -18.33
N ALA A 325 4.14 -3.12 -19.44
CA ALA A 325 3.77 -4.05 -20.51
C ALA A 325 5.00 -4.77 -21.09
N GLN A 326 6.11 -4.06 -21.26
CA GLN A 326 7.38 -4.66 -21.68
C GLN A 326 7.94 -5.65 -20.65
N THR A 327 7.86 -5.35 -19.35
CA THR A 327 8.20 -6.28 -18.26
C THR A 327 7.42 -7.59 -18.40
N TYR A 328 6.09 -7.52 -18.51
CA TYR A 328 5.25 -8.71 -18.66
C TYR A 328 5.53 -9.48 -19.95
N ALA A 329 5.79 -8.79 -21.07
CA ALA A 329 6.16 -9.41 -22.34
C ALA A 329 7.53 -10.13 -22.29
N ARG A 330 8.49 -9.64 -21.49
CA ARG A 330 9.77 -10.33 -21.29
C ARG A 330 9.60 -11.58 -20.44
N VAL A 331 8.88 -11.47 -19.33
CA VAL A 331 8.69 -12.55 -18.35
C VAL A 331 7.84 -13.71 -18.88
N SER A 332 6.93 -13.46 -19.83
CA SER A 332 6.15 -14.53 -20.46
C SER A 332 6.97 -15.47 -21.35
N THR A 333 8.18 -15.07 -21.76
CA THR A 333 9.03 -15.92 -22.61
C THR A 333 9.78 -16.98 -21.76
N PRO A 334 9.75 -18.29 -22.15
CA PRO A 334 10.40 -19.36 -21.39
C PRO A 334 11.92 -19.19 -21.20
N GLU A 335 12.60 -18.53 -22.15
CA GLU A 335 14.05 -18.30 -22.12
C GLU A 335 14.49 -17.39 -20.95
N HIS A 336 13.60 -16.51 -20.48
CA HIS A 336 13.86 -15.64 -19.32
C HIS A 336 13.87 -16.40 -17.98
N GLY A 337 13.28 -17.60 -17.92
CA GLY A 337 13.27 -18.46 -16.73
C GLY A 337 14.53 -19.31 -16.53
N LEU A 338 15.37 -19.45 -17.55
CA LEU A 338 16.54 -20.35 -17.53
C LEU A 338 17.79 -19.74 -16.86
N GLY A 339 17.81 -18.42 -16.61
CA GLY A 339 18.90 -17.74 -15.90
C GLY A 339 18.81 -17.82 -14.36
N ALA A 340 17.65 -18.19 -13.81
CA ALA A 340 17.39 -18.31 -12.38
C ALA A 340 17.13 -19.77 -12.00
N SER A 341 18.13 -20.63 -12.22
CA SER A 341 18.15 -21.98 -11.64
C SER A 341 18.17 -21.86 -10.11
N VAL A 342 17.00 -21.95 -9.48
CA VAL A 342 16.89 -22.18 -8.04
C VAL A 342 17.29 -23.63 -7.81
N ALA A 343 18.56 -23.86 -7.46
CA ALA A 343 19.09 -25.19 -7.20
C ALA A 343 18.26 -25.91 -6.11
N PRO A 344 17.92 -27.20 -6.28
CA PRO A 344 17.12 -27.93 -5.32
C PRO A 344 18.00 -28.34 -4.13
N PHE A 345 17.88 -27.64 -3.00
CA PHE A 345 18.39 -28.16 -1.71
C PHE A 345 17.24 -28.73 -0.88
N GLY A 346 17.44 -29.96 -0.40
CA GLY A 346 16.38 -30.85 0.03
C GLY A 346 15.82 -30.59 1.43
N LEU A 347 14.49 -30.72 1.55
CA LEU A 347 13.78 -31.68 2.41
C LEU A 347 12.28 -31.60 2.08
N GLY A 348 11.60 -32.74 1.97
CA GLY A 348 10.13 -32.81 2.10
C GLY A 348 9.30 -32.55 0.84
N THR A 349 8.72 -33.62 0.31
CA THR A 349 7.73 -33.68 -0.77
C THR A 349 6.37 -33.09 -0.36
N LEU A 350 6.26 -31.77 -0.16
CA LEU A 350 4.97 -31.07 0.05
C LEU A 350 4.92 -29.59 -0.42
N GLY A 351 5.86 -29.13 -1.26
CA GLY A 351 5.87 -27.75 -1.77
C GLY A 351 6.46 -27.58 -3.18
N ARG A 352 6.46 -28.65 -3.98
CA ARG A 352 7.20 -28.74 -5.27
C ARG A 352 6.45 -28.17 -6.50
N ALA A 353 5.21 -27.71 -6.37
CA ALA A 353 4.48 -27.09 -7.46
C ALA A 353 4.44 -25.56 -7.28
N GLY A 354 5.03 -24.79 -8.18
CA GLY A 354 4.64 -23.40 -8.36
C GLY A 354 5.61 -22.31 -7.90
N ARG A 355 6.92 -22.48 -8.08
CA ARG A 355 7.88 -21.36 -8.04
C ARG A 355 8.48 -21.11 -9.42
N THR A 356 7.64 -20.73 -10.37
CA THR A 356 8.10 -20.23 -11.68
C THR A 356 8.34 -18.73 -11.58
N LEU A 357 9.26 -18.19 -12.37
CA LEU A 357 9.47 -16.74 -12.48
C LEU A 357 8.15 -16.02 -12.73
N GLN A 358 7.30 -16.57 -13.60
CA GLN A 358 6.01 -15.99 -13.97
C GLN A 358 5.04 -15.84 -12.78
N ARG A 359 5.07 -16.77 -11.81
CA ARG A 359 4.25 -16.66 -10.61
C ARG A 359 4.68 -15.51 -9.71
N GLN A 360 5.95 -15.12 -9.69
CA GLN A 360 6.38 -13.92 -8.96
C GLN A 360 5.72 -12.66 -9.53
N TYR A 361 5.43 -12.65 -10.83
CA TYR A 361 4.79 -11.54 -11.54
C TYR A 361 3.27 -11.63 -11.57
N ASP A 362 2.63 -12.64 -10.98
CA ASP A 362 1.18 -12.67 -10.84
C ASP A 362 0.71 -11.35 -10.19
N PRO A 363 -0.19 -10.59 -10.85
CA PRO A 363 -0.75 -9.39 -10.22
C PRO A 363 -1.55 -9.68 -8.94
N HIS A 364 -1.26 -8.91 -7.90
CA HIS A 364 -1.97 -8.97 -6.62
C HIS A 364 -2.52 -7.61 -6.22
N ALA A 365 -3.54 -7.60 -5.38
CA ALA A 365 -4.15 -6.41 -4.78
C ALA A 365 -4.02 -6.48 -3.26
N GLN A 366 -3.99 -5.31 -2.63
CA GLN A 366 -4.05 -5.18 -1.18
C GLN A 366 -5.38 -4.54 -0.78
N LEU A 367 -6.19 -5.22 0.04
CA LEU A 367 -7.44 -4.68 0.57
C LEU A 367 -7.28 -4.42 2.06
N ILE A 368 -7.30 -3.15 2.46
CA ILE A 368 -7.24 -2.73 3.86
C ILE A 368 -8.64 -2.36 4.31
N VAL A 369 -9.15 -3.04 5.33
CA VAL A 369 -10.44 -2.74 5.97
C VAL A 369 -10.15 -2.16 7.35
N ARG A 370 -10.58 -0.92 7.57
CA ARG A 370 -10.49 -0.24 8.87
C ARG A 370 -11.89 -0.07 9.45
N THR A 371 -12.06 -0.37 10.73
CA THR A 371 -13.37 -0.39 11.38
C THR A 371 -13.46 0.62 12.53
N TRP A 372 -14.53 1.42 12.54
CA TRP A 372 -14.88 2.36 13.61
C TRP A 372 -16.36 2.28 13.89
N ASP A 373 -16.80 2.85 15.00
CA ASP A 373 -18.20 3.17 15.15
C ASP A 373 -18.55 4.51 14.47
N HIS A 374 -19.84 4.76 14.27
CA HIS A 374 -20.35 6.03 13.75
C HIS A 374 -20.06 7.27 14.64
N LEU A 375 -19.33 7.10 15.76
CA LEU A 375 -18.82 8.18 16.62
C LEU A 375 -17.29 8.33 16.48
N ASP A 376 -16.73 7.80 15.39
CA ASP A 376 -15.32 7.84 15.01
C ASP A 376 -14.38 7.18 16.03
N ARG A 377 -14.87 6.21 16.82
CA ARG A 377 -14.03 5.43 17.73
C ARG A 377 -13.59 4.13 17.06
N PRO A 378 -12.28 3.79 17.08
CA PRO A 378 -11.78 2.52 16.54
C PRO A 378 -12.49 1.31 17.18
N LEU A 379 -12.86 0.33 16.37
CA LEU A 379 -13.48 -0.93 16.83
C LEU A 379 -12.54 -2.11 16.63
N PRO A 380 -11.66 -2.42 17.60
CA PRO A 380 -10.76 -3.55 17.48
C PRO A 380 -11.51 -4.89 17.59
N GLY A 381 -10.93 -5.94 17.00
CA GLY A 381 -11.47 -7.30 17.12
C GLY A 381 -12.70 -7.58 16.25
N CYS A 382 -13.03 -6.71 15.30
CA CYS A 382 -14.05 -7.01 14.31
C CYS A 382 -13.61 -8.18 13.42
N SER A 383 -14.54 -9.09 13.14
CA SER A 383 -14.35 -10.17 12.16
C SER A 383 -14.83 -9.68 10.80
N VAL A 384 -14.00 -9.81 9.77
CA VAL A 384 -14.32 -9.42 8.39
C VAL A 384 -14.32 -10.67 7.52
N HIS A 385 -15.44 -10.95 6.87
CA HIS A 385 -15.63 -12.13 6.03
C HIS A 385 -16.04 -11.73 4.62
N LEU A 386 -15.44 -12.39 3.63
CA LEU A 386 -15.72 -12.23 2.21
C LEU A 386 -16.26 -13.58 1.72
N ASN A 387 -17.58 -13.71 1.55
CA ASN A 387 -18.27 -14.97 1.33
C ASN A 387 -18.65 -15.17 -0.15
N SER A 388 -18.11 -16.22 -0.78
CA SER A 388 -18.28 -16.51 -2.24
C SER A 388 -19.71 -16.85 -2.67
N PHE A 389 -20.58 -17.23 -1.75
CA PHE A 389 -21.95 -17.68 -2.06
C PHE A 389 -22.98 -16.54 -2.03
N GLY A 390 -22.52 -15.30 -1.89
CA GLY A 390 -23.34 -14.09 -1.98
C GLY A 390 -23.57 -13.58 -3.40
N GLY A 391 -22.88 -14.13 -4.39
CA GLY A 391 -22.97 -13.73 -5.79
C GLY A 391 -24.28 -14.09 -6.50
N THR A 392 -24.44 -13.62 -7.75
CA THR A 392 -25.63 -13.91 -8.59
C THR A 392 -25.62 -15.31 -9.21
N GLY A 393 -24.60 -16.13 -8.93
CA GLY A 393 -24.43 -17.46 -9.51
C GLY A 393 -23.37 -18.28 -8.77
N GLN A 394 -23.18 -19.54 -9.19
CA GLN A 394 -22.12 -20.37 -8.61
C GLN A 394 -20.74 -19.87 -9.06
N PRO A 395 -19.79 -19.64 -8.13
CA PRO A 395 -18.42 -19.30 -8.47
C PRO A 395 -17.70 -20.46 -9.16
N GLN A 396 -16.83 -20.16 -10.13
CA GLN A 396 -15.87 -21.14 -10.64
C GLN A 396 -14.66 -21.28 -9.70
N THR A 397 -14.28 -20.17 -9.08
CA THR A 397 -13.20 -20.07 -8.08
C THR A 397 -13.75 -19.40 -6.82
N LEU A 398 -13.38 -19.86 -5.62
CA LEU A 398 -13.81 -19.22 -4.39
C LEU A 398 -12.93 -17.99 -4.10
N ILE A 399 -13.49 -16.94 -3.50
CA ILE A 399 -12.70 -15.75 -3.13
C ILE A 399 -11.56 -16.14 -2.16
N ASN A 400 -11.81 -17.15 -1.32
CA ASN A 400 -10.85 -17.72 -0.38
C ASN A 400 -9.60 -18.28 -1.09
N ASP A 401 -9.73 -18.76 -2.32
CA ASP A 401 -8.60 -19.28 -3.12
C ASP A 401 -7.72 -18.17 -3.71
N LEU A 402 -8.14 -16.91 -3.57
CA LEU A 402 -7.37 -15.74 -3.98
C LEU A 402 -6.52 -15.17 -2.83
N PHE A 403 -6.84 -15.46 -1.56
CA PHE A 403 -6.07 -14.92 -0.44
C PHE A 403 -4.71 -15.58 -0.35
N GLU A 404 -3.68 -14.76 -0.45
CA GLU A 404 -2.31 -15.16 -0.15
C GLU A 404 -1.97 -14.83 1.30
N ASP A 405 -2.45 -13.70 1.81
CA ASP A 405 -2.12 -13.23 3.16
C ASP A 405 -3.30 -12.50 3.81
N THR A 406 -3.37 -12.55 5.14
CA THR A 406 -4.32 -11.80 5.96
C THR A 406 -3.58 -11.33 7.20
N HIS A 407 -3.58 -10.02 7.41
CA HIS A 407 -2.74 -9.36 8.39
C HIS A 407 -3.53 -8.41 9.27
N LEU A 408 -3.59 -8.69 10.56
CA LEU A 408 -4.16 -7.79 11.57
C LEU A 408 -3.04 -6.89 12.10
N ASN A 409 -3.21 -5.57 11.98
CA ASN A 409 -2.19 -4.63 12.45
C ASN A 409 -2.05 -4.68 13.98
N SER A 410 -0.81 -4.65 14.48
CA SER A 410 -0.52 -4.82 15.90
C SER A 410 -0.85 -3.59 16.76
N LEU A 411 -0.70 -2.38 16.20
CA LEU A 411 -1.01 -1.12 16.88
C LEU A 411 -2.43 -0.63 16.59
N SER A 412 -2.78 -0.60 15.30
CA SER A 412 -4.11 -0.26 14.78
C SER A 412 -4.99 -1.51 14.69
N SER A 413 -5.26 -2.15 15.83
CA SER A 413 -5.98 -3.44 15.92
C SER A 413 -7.44 -3.44 15.41
N ASN A 414 -7.94 -2.31 14.92
CA ASN A 414 -9.17 -2.16 14.16
C ASN A 414 -8.97 -2.26 12.63
N THR A 415 -7.75 -2.54 12.18
CA THR A 415 -7.35 -2.57 10.77
C THR A 415 -6.89 -3.97 10.36
N LEU A 416 -7.52 -4.51 9.33
CA LEU A 416 -7.21 -5.81 8.74
C LEU A 416 -6.80 -5.62 7.27
N THR A 417 -5.69 -6.21 6.87
CA THR A 417 -5.15 -6.14 5.50
C THR A 417 -5.19 -7.51 4.87
N PHE A 418 -5.84 -7.63 3.73
CA PHE A 418 -5.85 -8.82 2.88
C PHE A 418 -4.94 -8.62 1.69
N TYR A 419 -4.25 -9.68 1.28
CA TYR A 419 -3.48 -9.71 0.04
C TYR A 419 -4.06 -10.76 -0.88
N LEU A 420 -4.60 -10.33 -2.02
CA LEU A 420 -5.35 -11.18 -2.93
C LEU A 420 -4.66 -11.27 -4.28
N ARG A 421 -4.51 -12.48 -4.79
CA ARG A 421 -4.08 -12.73 -6.17
C ARG A 421 -5.22 -12.41 -7.12
N THR A 422 -5.01 -11.43 -8.00
CA THR A 422 -6.03 -10.97 -8.97
C THR A 422 -5.90 -11.61 -10.33
N HIS A 423 -4.71 -12.15 -10.64
CA HIS A 423 -4.38 -12.74 -11.92
C HIS A 423 -3.46 -13.95 -11.75
N ARG A 424 -3.54 -14.93 -12.65
CA ARG A 424 -2.66 -16.11 -12.69
C ARG A 424 -2.06 -16.28 -14.07
N TYR A 425 -0.75 -16.56 -14.13
CA TYR A 425 -0.11 -16.95 -15.38
C TYR A 425 -0.63 -18.30 -15.89
N ASP A 426 -1.11 -18.34 -17.13
CA ASP A 426 -1.46 -19.54 -17.87
C ASP A 426 -0.33 -19.91 -18.85
N PRO A 427 0.39 -21.03 -18.64
CA PRO A 427 1.43 -21.51 -19.55
C PRO A 427 0.93 -21.90 -20.94
N GLY A 428 -0.34 -22.30 -21.08
CA GLY A 428 -0.93 -22.67 -22.36
C GLY A 428 -1.12 -21.47 -23.29
N ASP A 429 -1.54 -20.34 -22.70
CA ASP A 429 -1.77 -19.09 -23.43
C ASP A 429 -0.59 -18.11 -23.39
N GLY A 430 0.40 -18.36 -22.50
CA GLY A 430 1.54 -17.47 -22.30
C GLY A 430 1.17 -16.10 -21.72
N ARG A 431 0.04 -15.99 -21.00
CA ARG A 431 -0.51 -14.72 -20.50
C ARG A 431 -1.03 -14.85 -19.07
N TRP A 432 -1.14 -13.72 -18.38
CA TRP A 432 -1.82 -13.64 -17.09
C TRP A 432 -3.33 -13.45 -17.31
N GLN A 433 -4.13 -14.35 -16.75
CA GLN A 433 -5.59 -14.30 -16.81
C GLN A 433 -6.15 -13.74 -15.51
N ALA A 434 -7.14 -12.86 -15.59
CA ALA A 434 -7.84 -12.31 -14.43
C ALA A 434 -8.69 -13.41 -13.78
N VAL A 435 -8.59 -13.56 -12.45
CA VAL A 435 -9.33 -14.59 -11.69
C VAL A 435 -10.48 -14.02 -10.86
N LEU A 436 -10.55 -12.69 -10.68
CA LEU A 436 -11.69 -12.06 -9.99
C LEU A 436 -13.05 -12.28 -10.70
N PRO A 437 -13.14 -12.25 -12.05
CA PRO A 437 -14.41 -12.52 -12.74
C PRO A 437 -14.97 -13.93 -12.44
N GLU A 438 -14.12 -14.89 -12.06
CA GLU A 438 -14.51 -16.26 -11.76
C GLU A 438 -15.26 -16.41 -10.42
N ILE A 439 -15.19 -15.39 -9.55
CA ILE A 439 -15.80 -15.38 -8.21
C ILE A 439 -17.32 -15.14 -8.27
N ASN A 440 -17.84 -14.51 -9.34
CA ASN A 440 -19.26 -14.23 -9.53
C ASN A 440 -19.95 -13.38 -8.43
N GLY A 441 -19.17 -12.57 -7.68
CA GLY A 441 -19.65 -11.73 -6.59
C GLY A 441 -19.46 -12.34 -5.20
N ILE A 442 -19.63 -11.53 -4.14
CA ILE A 442 -19.52 -11.97 -2.75
C ILE A 442 -20.51 -11.26 -1.84
N ASP A 443 -20.69 -11.78 -0.63
CA ASP A 443 -21.22 -11.01 0.50
C ASP A 443 -20.04 -10.60 1.42
N LEU A 444 -19.91 -9.30 1.67
CA LEU A 444 -19.03 -8.72 2.67
C LEU A 444 -19.78 -8.66 4.01
N GLU A 445 -19.22 -9.32 5.02
CA GLU A 445 -19.78 -9.36 6.36
C GLU A 445 -18.77 -8.84 7.37
N ILE A 446 -19.18 -7.90 8.23
CA ILE A 446 -18.35 -7.39 9.32
C ILE A 446 -19.11 -7.45 10.63
N ASP A 447 -18.55 -8.19 11.59
CA ASP A 447 -19.10 -8.41 12.91
C ASP A 447 -18.19 -7.83 13.97
N ALA A 448 -18.72 -6.94 14.80
CA ALA A 448 -18.00 -6.46 15.99
C ALA A 448 -18.20 -7.41 17.17
N PRO A 449 -17.22 -7.52 18.08
CA PRO A 449 -17.38 -8.32 19.29
C PRO A 449 -18.54 -7.79 20.14
N PRO A 450 -19.30 -8.68 20.83
CA PRO A 450 -20.43 -8.26 21.65
C PRO A 450 -19.99 -7.33 22.77
N GLY A 451 -20.74 -6.24 22.98
CA GLY A 451 -20.47 -5.29 24.05
C GLY A 451 -20.70 -5.88 25.44
N ALA A 452 -19.86 -5.52 26.40
CA ALA A 452 -20.00 -5.95 27.80
C ALA A 452 -21.38 -5.55 28.35
N GLY A 453 -22.17 -6.54 28.76
CA GLY A 453 -23.48 -6.34 29.39
C GLY A 453 -24.66 -6.12 28.44
N GLY A 454 -24.51 -6.25 27.11
CA GLY A 454 -25.63 -6.30 26.16
C GLY A 454 -26.42 -5.00 25.97
N ARG A 455 -26.01 -3.89 26.60
CA ARG A 455 -26.66 -2.57 26.50
C ARG A 455 -26.25 -1.75 25.28
N VAL A 456 -25.34 -2.30 24.48
CA VAL A 456 -24.82 -1.66 23.28
C VAL A 456 -24.79 -2.72 22.19
N LEU A 457 -25.42 -2.40 21.07
CA LEU A 457 -25.42 -3.22 19.87
C LEU A 457 -24.58 -2.49 18.83
N VAL A 458 -23.56 -3.15 18.32
CA VAL A 458 -22.94 -2.75 17.07
C VAL A 458 -23.60 -3.57 15.99
N VAL A 459 -24.34 -2.91 15.10
CA VAL A 459 -25.12 -3.59 14.06
C VAL A 459 -24.15 -4.18 13.04
N PRO A 460 -24.18 -5.49 12.76
CA PRO A 460 -23.27 -6.07 11.79
C PRO A 460 -23.46 -5.49 10.39
N LEU A 461 -22.36 -5.26 9.67
CA LEU A 461 -22.44 -4.88 8.26
C LEU A 461 -22.61 -6.13 7.40
N ARG A 462 -23.53 -6.05 6.45
CA ARG A 462 -23.83 -7.08 5.46
C ARG A 462 -24.06 -6.40 4.12
N LEU A 463 -23.13 -6.56 3.18
CA LEU A 463 -23.16 -5.89 1.88
C LEU A 463 -22.90 -6.89 0.75
N ARG A 464 -23.81 -6.97 -0.21
CA ARG A 464 -23.63 -7.78 -1.41
C ARG A 464 -22.86 -7.00 -2.47
N LEU A 465 -21.82 -7.61 -3.01
CA LEU A 465 -20.97 -7.05 -4.06
C LEU A 465 -21.05 -7.96 -5.30
N ASP A 466 -21.49 -7.42 -6.42
CA ASP A 466 -21.44 -8.13 -7.70
C ASP A 466 -20.00 -8.16 -8.26
N SER A 467 -19.77 -8.97 -9.30
CA SER A 467 -18.44 -9.09 -9.93
C SER A 467 -17.92 -7.74 -10.42
N ALA A 468 -18.78 -6.92 -11.02
CA ALA A 468 -18.39 -5.62 -11.53
C ALA A 468 -17.90 -4.69 -10.39
N THR A 469 -18.54 -4.74 -9.22
CA THR A 469 -18.13 -3.97 -8.04
C THR A 469 -16.83 -4.49 -7.47
N LEU A 470 -16.67 -5.82 -7.41
CA LEU A 470 -15.40 -6.42 -6.99
C LEU A 470 -14.23 -6.03 -7.89
N GLU A 471 -14.40 -6.11 -9.21
CA GLU A 471 -13.35 -5.71 -10.16
C GLU A 471 -13.02 -4.21 -10.07
N ARG A 472 -14.01 -3.37 -9.75
CA ARG A 472 -13.78 -1.93 -9.50
C ARG A 472 -13.07 -1.65 -8.18
N TRP A 473 -13.28 -2.48 -7.16
CA TRP A 473 -12.74 -2.26 -5.82
C TRP A 473 -11.44 -3.03 -5.56
N ILE A 474 -11.14 -4.08 -6.32
CA ILE A 474 -9.95 -4.91 -6.17
C ILE A 474 -9.20 -4.92 -7.51
N GLU A 475 -8.38 -3.90 -7.72
CA GLU A 475 -7.62 -3.72 -8.96
C GLU A 475 -6.20 -4.34 -8.83
N PRO A 476 -5.65 -4.93 -9.91
CA PRO A 476 -4.30 -5.48 -9.88
C PRO A 476 -3.26 -4.41 -9.55
N HIS A 477 -2.27 -4.78 -8.74
CA HIS A 477 -1.15 -3.93 -8.31
C HIS A 477 -1.56 -2.67 -7.55
N ARG A 478 -2.75 -2.66 -6.94
CA ARG A 478 -3.28 -1.51 -6.20
C ARG A 478 -3.70 -1.87 -4.79
N THR A 479 -3.67 -0.84 -3.95
CA THR A 479 -4.26 -0.88 -2.62
C THR A 479 -5.67 -0.29 -2.66
N THR A 480 -6.60 -0.92 -1.95
CA THR A 480 -7.92 -0.37 -1.65
C THR A 480 -8.05 -0.22 -0.15
N VAL A 481 -8.39 0.99 0.30
CA VAL A 481 -8.68 1.29 1.70
C VAL A 481 -10.19 1.42 1.84
N MET A 482 -10.77 0.57 2.68
CA MET A 482 -12.19 0.57 3.01
C MET A 482 -12.37 0.99 4.46
N ASP A 483 -12.84 2.21 4.65
CA ASP A 483 -13.19 2.74 5.97
C ASP A 483 -14.65 2.44 6.28
N VAL A 484 -14.87 1.59 7.29
CA VAL A 484 -16.20 1.11 7.68
C VAL A 484 -16.61 1.71 9.01
N GLN A 485 -17.63 2.55 8.99
CA GLN A 485 -18.29 3.10 10.18
C GLN A 485 -19.49 2.23 10.54
N LEU A 486 -19.36 1.40 11.58
CA LEU A 486 -20.41 0.55 12.09
C LEU A 486 -21.38 1.35 12.99
N LEU A 487 -22.67 1.07 12.83
CA LEU A 487 -23.73 1.65 13.61
C LEU A 487 -23.71 1.09 15.02
N ARG A 488 -23.63 1.96 16.02
CA ARG A 488 -23.59 1.60 17.44
C ARG A 488 -24.82 2.18 18.15
N LEU A 489 -25.73 1.32 18.57
CA LEU A 489 -26.96 1.72 19.23
C LEU A 489 -26.84 1.46 20.74
N PRO A 490 -27.39 2.32 21.61
CA PRO A 490 -27.68 1.97 22.99
C PRO A 490 -29.01 1.22 23.08
N SER A 491 -29.15 0.32 24.06
CA SER A 491 -30.44 -0.34 24.34
C SER A 491 -31.45 0.67 24.89
N ASP A 492 -32.74 0.37 24.72
CA ASP A 492 -33.82 1.21 25.26
C ASP A 492 -33.74 1.37 26.79
N ASP A 493 -33.21 0.37 27.50
CA ASP A 493 -32.96 0.40 28.95
C ASP A 493 -31.77 1.28 29.38
N THR A 494 -31.12 1.97 28.45
CA THR A 494 -29.96 2.84 28.77
C THR A 494 -30.40 4.12 29.47
N PHE A 495 -31.58 4.66 29.12
CA PHE A 495 -32.12 5.88 29.72
C PHE A 495 -33.65 5.86 29.68
N GLU A 496 -34.29 6.04 30.82
CA GLU A 496 -35.75 6.02 30.96
C GLU A 496 -36.23 7.32 31.63
N LEU A 497 -37.24 7.97 31.06
CA LEU A 497 -37.95 9.06 31.72
C LEU A 497 -39.15 8.48 32.47
N ARG A 498 -39.10 8.53 33.81
CA ARG A 498 -40.23 8.18 34.66
C ARG A 498 -40.93 9.45 35.13
N PRO A 499 -42.29 9.47 35.16
CA PRO A 499 -42.99 10.56 35.79
C PRO A 499 -42.57 10.68 37.26
N SER A 500 -42.15 11.88 37.66
CA SER A 500 -42.03 12.23 39.08
C SER A 500 -43.42 12.05 39.70
N ARG A 501 -43.56 11.11 40.66
CA ARG A 501 -44.80 11.04 41.45
C ARG A 501 -45.06 12.43 42.04
N ALA A 502 -46.23 12.99 41.76
CA ALA A 502 -46.72 14.21 42.39
C ALA A 502 -47.08 13.93 43.85
#